data_AF-A0A1D1VY61-F1
#
_entry.id   AF-A0A1D1VY61-F1
#
_cell.length_a   1.000
_cell.length_b   1.000
_cell.length_c   1.000
_cell.angle_alpha   90.00
_cell.angle_beta   90.00
_cell.angle_gamma   90.00
#
_symmetry.space_group_name_H-M   'P 1'
#
loop_
_entity.id
_entity.type
_entity.pdbx_description
1 polymer ?
#
loop_
_entity_poly.entity_id
_entity_poly.type
_entity_poly.pdbx_seq_one_letter_code
_entity_poly.pdbx_strand_id
1 'polypeptide(L)'
;MDQVTLKADLDALTTAQNVSMEEINPVTGLTTRERLLVQRSWQELLKLGRSTVGIEIFDRYFTMFPQYIQAFKKFRDIPVEKLKSHPRLKAHGTTVLK
;
A
#
# COMPACT_ATOMS: atom_id res chain seq x y z
N MET A 1 -5.74 -12.83 -24.55
CA MET A 1 -5.99 -11.37 -24.73
C MET A 1 -4.87 -10.86 -25.61
N ASP A 2 -5.18 -10.47 -26.85
CA ASP A 2 -4.18 -10.05 -27.83
C ASP A 2 -3.69 -8.63 -27.57
N GLN A 3 -2.41 -8.38 -27.90
CA GLN A 3 -1.75 -7.08 -27.69
C GLN A 3 -2.41 -5.93 -28.47
N VAL A 4 -3.12 -6.25 -29.55
CA VAL A 4 -3.88 -5.28 -30.36
C VAL A 4 -5.08 -4.75 -29.60
N THR A 5 -5.77 -5.61 -28.85
CA THR A 5 -6.92 -5.23 -28.02
C THR A 5 -6.47 -4.39 -26.83
N LEU A 6 -5.35 -4.76 -26.18
CA LEU A 6 -4.74 -3.98 -25.10
C LEU A 6 -4.35 -2.57 -25.54
N LYS A 7 -3.79 -2.41 -26.74
CA LYS A 7 -3.39 -1.10 -27.28
C LYS A 7 -4.60 -0.25 -27.62
N ALA A 8 -5.63 -0.83 -28.27
CA ALA A 8 -6.86 -0.11 -28.59
C ALA A 8 -7.63 0.33 -27.33
N ASP A 9 -7.66 -0.51 -26.28
CA ASP A 9 -8.27 -0.17 -25.00
C ASP A 9 -7.46 0.93 -24.27
N LEU A 10 -6.13 0.89 -24.34
CA LEU A 10 -5.26 1.94 -23.79
C LEU A 10 -5.44 3.27 -24.54
N ASP A 11 -5.49 3.21 -25.87
CA ASP A 11 -5.67 4.36 -26.76
C ASP A 11 -7.05 5.01 -26.58
N ALA A 12 -8.10 4.20 -26.35
CA ALA A 12 -9.44 4.67 -26.01
C ALA A 12 -9.51 5.32 -24.61
N LEU A 13 -8.76 4.79 -23.63
CA LEU A 13 -8.61 5.39 -22.31
C LEU A 13 -7.80 6.70 -22.32
N THR A 14 -6.91 6.90 -23.30
CA THR A 14 -6.16 8.16 -23.48
C THR A 14 -6.86 9.20 -24.35
N THR A 15 -7.67 8.79 -25.33
CA THR A 15 -8.34 9.71 -26.27
C THR A 15 -9.56 10.39 -25.63
N ALA A 16 -10.25 9.71 -24.73
CA ALA A 16 -11.21 10.35 -23.85
C ALA A 16 -10.45 11.03 -22.70
N GLN A 17 -9.97 12.26 -22.92
CA GLN A 17 -9.74 13.21 -21.84
C GLN A 17 -11.10 13.52 -21.18
N ASN A 18 -11.62 12.54 -20.44
CA ASN A 18 -12.76 12.70 -19.57
C ASN A 18 -12.30 13.69 -18.51
N VAL A 19 -12.70 14.95 -18.64
CA VAL A 19 -12.38 16.03 -17.69
C VAL A 19 -12.68 15.61 -16.23
N SER A 20 -13.66 14.71 -16.05
CA SER A 20 -14.01 14.06 -14.79
C SER A 20 -12.88 13.18 -14.17
N MET A 21 -11.99 12.59 -14.98
CA MET A 21 -10.87 11.78 -14.48
C MET A 21 -9.73 12.61 -13.89
N GLU A 22 -9.58 13.85 -14.34
CA GLU A 22 -8.55 14.80 -13.87
C GLU A 22 -9.09 15.77 -12.82
N GLU A 23 -10.38 15.67 -12.47
CA GLU A 23 -10.98 16.43 -11.37
C GLU A 23 -10.30 16.08 -10.04
N ILE A 24 -9.79 17.10 -9.35
CA ILE A 24 -9.06 16.97 -8.10
C ILE A 24 -10.06 16.96 -6.94
N ASN A 25 -9.98 15.93 -6.11
CA ASN A 25 -10.70 15.93 -4.85
C ASN A 25 -10.04 16.93 -3.87
N PRO A 26 -10.77 17.94 -3.36
CA PRO A 26 -10.17 19.00 -2.53
C PRO A 26 -9.72 18.52 -1.14
N VAL A 27 -10.16 17.35 -0.69
CA VAL A 27 -9.77 16.77 0.61
C VAL A 27 -8.51 15.93 0.48
N THR A 28 -8.41 15.09 -0.56
CA THR A 28 -7.27 14.18 -0.73
C THR A 28 -6.18 14.75 -1.63
N GLY A 29 -6.47 15.78 -2.42
CA GLY A 29 -5.57 16.34 -3.43
C GLY A 29 -5.31 15.42 -4.63
N LEU A 30 -6.00 14.28 -4.70
CA LEU A 30 -5.83 13.29 -5.76
C LEU A 30 -6.86 13.52 -6.87
N THR A 31 -6.47 13.29 -8.13
CA THR A 31 -7.43 13.19 -9.23
C THR A 31 -8.29 11.94 -9.08
N THR A 32 -9.45 11.91 -9.75
CA THR A 32 -10.28 10.70 -9.83
C THR A 32 -9.48 9.50 -10.32
N ARG A 33 -8.61 9.68 -11.33
CA ARG A 33 -7.71 8.65 -11.86
C ARG A 33 -6.77 8.12 -10.79
N GLU A 34 -6.05 9.00 -10.09
CA GLU A 34 -5.09 8.62 -9.06
C GLU A 34 -5.76 7.87 -7.91
N ARG A 35 -6.91 8.36 -7.44
CA ARG A 35 -7.71 7.71 -6.40
C ARG A 35 -8.08 6.28 -6.79
N LEU A 36 -8.55 6.07 -8.03
CA LEU A 36 -8.91 4.74 -8.52
C LEU A 36 -7.68 3.82 -8.61
N LEU A 37 -6.52 4.34 -9.03
CA LEU A 37 -5.28 3.57 -9.08
C LEU A 37 -4.83 3.15 -7.67
N VAL A 38 -4.86 4.05 -6.70
CA VAL A 38 -4.55 3.75 -5.29
C VAL A 38 -5.51 2.71 -4.73
N GLN A 39 -6.81 2.86 -4.98
CA GLN A 39 -7.82 1.91 -4.50
C GLN A 39 -7.60 0.51 -5.09
N ARG A 40 -7.35 0.42 -6.41
CA ARG A 40 -7.09 -0.86 -7.09
C ARG A 40 -5.79 -1.51 -6.62
N SER A 41 -4.70 -0.76 -6.56
CA SER A 41 -3.41 -1.29 -6.12
C SER A 41 -3.47 -1.77 -4.66
N TRP A 42 -4.18 -1.05 -3.79
CA TRP A 42 -4.38 -1.46 -2.40
C TRP A 42 -5.23 -2.72 -2.29
N GLN A 43 -6.30 -2.86 -3.09
CA GLN A 43 -7.11 -4.08 -3.14
C GLN A 43 -6.28 -5.30 -3.57
N GLU A 44 -5.48 -5.18 -4.62
CA GLU A 44 -4.61 -6.26 -5.08
C GLU A 44 -3.56 -6.64 -4.02
N LEU A 45 -2.92 -5.65 -3.40
CA LEU A 45 -1.93 -5.88 -2.34
C LEU A 45 -2.53 -6.64 -1.14
N LEU A 46 -3.74 -6.27 -0.72
CA LEU A 46 -4.40 -6.88 0.42
C LEU A 46 -4.84 -8.34 0.19
N LYS A 47 -4.84 -8.84 -1.05
CA LYS A 47 -5.04 -10.27 -1.35
C LYS A 47 -3.93 -11.17 -0.76
N LEU A 48 -2.75 -10.61 -0.49
CA LEU A 48 -1.65 -11.31 0.20
C LEU A 48 -1.92 -11.51 1.71
N GLY A 49 -2.98 -10.88 2.23
CA GLY A 49 -3.36 -10.90 3.63
C GLY A 49 -2.82 -9.69 4.40
N ARG A 50 -3.70 -9.03 5.15
CA ARG A 50 -3.38 -7.83 5.96
C ARG A 50 -2.22 -8.07 6.93
N SER A 51 -2.16 -9.23 7.56
CA SER A 51 -1.05 -9.55 8.46
C SER A 51 0.28 -9.63 7.72
N THR A 52 0.30 -10.21 6.52
CA THR A 52 1.50 -10.40 5.70
C THR A 52 2.04 -9.04 5.24
N VAL A 53 1.18 -8.23 4.64
CA VAL A 53 1.55 -6.90 4.14
C VAL A 53 2.02 -6.01 5.30
N GLY A 54 1.33 -6.06 6.44
CA GLY A 54 1.71 -5.29 7.63
C GLY A 54 3.08 -5.69 8.17
N ILE A 55 3.39 -6.99 8.22
CA ILE A 55 4.71 -7.47 8.64
C ILE A 55 5.79 -6.94 7.69
N GLU A 56 5.62 -7.06 6.37
CA GLU A 56 6.64 -6.63 5.40
C GLU A 56 6.88 -5.11 5.41
N ILE A 57 5.82 -4.30 5.59
CA ILE A 57 5.95 -2.85 5.71
C ILE A 57 6.81 -2.48 6.92
N PHE A 58 6.50 -3.03 8.09
CA PHE A 58 7.21 -2.68 9.31
C PHE A 58 8.60 -3.32 9.40
N ASP A 59 8.78 -4.52 8.87
CA ASP A 59 10.09 -5.16 8.74
C ASP A 59 11.04 -4.29 7.92
N ARG A 60 10.58 -3.80 6.75
CA ARG A 60 11.37 -2.89 5.92
C ARG A 60 11.61 -1.54 6.60
N TYR A 61 10.60 -0.98 7.27
CA TYR A 61 10.72 0.28 8.00
C TYR A 61 11.78 0.20 9.11
N PHE A 62 11.74 -0.83 9.94
CA PHE A 62 12.66 -1.01 11.05
C PHE A 62 14.06 -1.47 10.61
N THR A 63 14.16 -2.17 9.48
CA THR A 63 15.47 -2.48 8.85
C THR A 63 16.13 -1.20 8.34
N MET A 64 15.37 -0.30 7.72
CA MET A 64 15.90 0.96 7.16
C MET A 64 16.14 2.02 8.24
N PHE A 65 15.32 2.02 9.29
CA PHE A 65 15.36 3.03 10.35
C PHE A 65 15.21 2.40 11.74
N PRO A 66 16.24 1.67 12.22
CA PRO A 66 16.18 0.91 13.46
C PRO A 66 15.93 1.78 14.70
N GLN A 67 16.34 3.06 14.67
CA GLN A 67 16.11 4.00 15.77
C GLN A 67 14.63 4.18 16.12
N TYR A 68 13.71 4.01 15.15
CA TYR A 68 12.29 4.20 15.41
C TYR A 68 11.65 3.08 16.20
N ILE A 69 12.28 1.90 16.31
CA ILE A 69 11.77 0.81 17.16
C ILE A 69 11.56 1.26 18.61
N GLN A 70 12.41 2.17 19.10
CA GLN A 70 12.30 2.72 20.47
C GLN A 70 11.01 3.51 20.72
N ALA A 71 10.39 4.07 19.67
CA ALA A 71 9.10 4.74 19.78
C ALA A 71 7.93 3.75 20.00
N PHE A 72 8.12 2.47 19.68
CA PHE A 72 7.10 1.44 19.82
C PHE A 72 7.28 0.70 21.14
N LYS A 73 6.51 1.09 22.17
CA LYS A 73 6.52 0.47 23.51
C LYS A 73 6.42 -1.06 23.50
N LYS A 74 5.77 -1.66 22.49
CA LYS A 74 5.58 -3.11 22.38
C LYS A 74 6.74 -3.85 21.70
N PHE A 75 7.66 -3.12 21.06
CA PHE A 75 8.77 -3.64 20.26
C PHE A 75 10.16 -3.24 20.78
N ARG A 76 10.26 -2.17 21.58
CA ARG A 76 11.54 -1.59 22.02
C ARG A 76 12.54 -2.54 22.70
N ASP A 77 12.05 -3.62 23.29
CA ASP A 77 12.85 -4.65 23.97
C ASP A 77 13.07 -5.92 23.12
N ILE A 78 12.62 -5.91 21.86
CA ILE A 78 12.72 -7.03 20.93
C ILE A 78 13.86 -6.73 19.94
N PRO A 79 14.86 -7.63 19.80
CA PRO A 79 15.88 -7.52 18.75
C PRO A 79 15.25 -7.46 17.36
N VAL A 80 15.76 -6.59 16.48
CA VAL A 80 15.18 -6.29 15.16
C VAL A 80 15.06 -7.57 14.33
N GLU A 81 16.06 -8.43 14.39
CA GLU A 81 16.17 -9.69 13.67
C GLU A 81 15.08 -10.69 14.07
N LYS A 82 14.52 -10.54 15.28
CA LYS A 82 13.43 -11.36 15.80
C LYS A 82 12.06 -10.71 15.62
N LEU A 83 12.00 -9.45 15.22
CA LEU A 83 10.75 -8.67 15.18
C LEU A 83 9.82 -9.14 14.06
N LYS A 84 10.38 -9.48 12.88
CA LYS A 84 9.60 -9.93 11.70
C LYS A 84 8.66 -11.10 12.00
N SER A 85 9.14 -12.10 12.74
CA SER A 85 8.38 -13.29 13.12
C SER A 85 7.59 -13.13 14.42
N HIS A 86 7.70 -11.97 15.10
CA HIS A 86 7.11 -11.79 16.42
C HIS A 86 5.57 -11.59 16.34
N PRO A 87 4.76 -12.29 17.16
CA PRO A 87 3.29 -12.17 17.13
C PRO A 87 2.77 -10.74 17.34
N ARG A 88 3.49 -9.92 18.13
CA ARG A 88 3.14 -8.51 18.33
C ARG A 88 3.25 -7.69 17.04
N LEU A 89 4.22 -7.99 16.17
CA LEU A 89 4.34 -7.29 14.88
C LEU A 89 3.16 -7.66 13.98
N LYS A 90 2.81 -8.94 13.91
CA LYS A 90 1.64 -9.44 13.18
C LYS A 90 0.35 -8.71 13.61
N ALA A 91 0.12 -8.61 14.92
CA ALA A 91 -1.06 -7.94 15.47
C ALA A 91 -1.09 -6.44 15.15
N HIS A 92 0.07 -5.76 15.26
CA HIS A 92 0.18 -4.34 14.94
C HIS A 92 -0.05 -4.08 13.45
N GLY A 93 0.64 -4.82 12.58
CA GLY A 93 0.48 -4.72 11.13
C GLY A 93 -0.96 -4.95 10.69
N THR A 94 -1.65 -5.94 11.27
CA THR A 94 -3.07 -6.19 10.99
C THR A 94 -3.97 -5.03 11.43
N THR A 95 -3.65 -4.37 12.55
CA THR A 95 -4.40 -3.24 13.08
C THR A 95 -4.22 -1.98 12.21
N VAL A 96 -2.99 -1.74 11.75
CA VAL A 96 -2.66 -0.59 10.89
C VAL A 96 -3.28 -0.75 9.50
N LEU A 97 -3.33 -1.98 8.98
CA LEU A 97 -3.95 -2.28 7.68
C LEU A 97 -5.44 -2.60 7.75
N LYS A 98 -6.14 -2.28 8.85
CA LYS A 98 -7.59 -2.48 8.99
C LYS A 98 -8.36 -1.49 8.14
#